data_AF-A0A357T7F2-F1
#
_entry.id   AF-A0A357T7F2-F1
#
_cell.length_a   1.000
_cell.length_b   1.000
_cell.length_c   1.000
_cell.angle_alpha   90.00
_cell.angle_beta   90.00
_cell.angle_gamma   90.00
#
_symmetry.space_group_name_H-M   'P 1'
#
loop_
_entity.id
_entity.type
_entity.pdbx_description
1 polymer ?
#
loop_
_entity_poly.entity_id
_entity_poly.type
_entity_poly.pdbx_seq_one_letter_code
_entity_poly.pdbx_strand_id
1 'polypeptide(L)'
;LFGLERYKYEFTGLLMHAEHLEETYGVGPHTISVPRIRHADDIDATSFENGIDDDTFAKIVACIRLAVPYTGMIISTRESQACREKVLPLGVSQISGGSRTSVGGYDHEELEDHKSEQFDVSDKRTLDEIVHWLMDMGHVPSFCTACYREGRTGDRFMMLLKSGQIINCCHPNALITLKEYLMDYASEKTRALGEMLIEKELEKVTNPRVKARAGENLTAISEGKRDFRF
;
A
#
# COMPACT_ATOMS: atom_id res chain seq x y z
N LEU A 1 9.88 6.80 -13.74
CA LEU A 1 8.99 7.93 -13.36
C LEU A 1 8.16 8.27 -14.59
N PHE A 2 6.85 8.00 -14.57
CA PHE A 2 6.01 8.21 -15.75
C PHE A 2 5.82 9.70 -16.02
N GLY A 3 5.99 10.11 -17.27
CA GLY A 3 5.98 11.52 -17.69
C GLY A 3 7.29 11.99 -18.31
N LEU A 4 8.42 11.30 -18.05
CA LEU A 4 9.73 11.69 -18.60
C LEU A 4 9.88 11.29 -20.08
N GLU A 5 9.47 10.07 -20.39
CA GLU A 5 9.52 9.48 -21.73
C GLU A 5 8.18 8.79 -22.02
N ARG A 6 7.98 8.37 -23.27
CA ARG A 6 6.78 7.66 -23.73
C ARG A 6 6.48 6.45 -22.84
N TYR A 7 5.33 6.51 -22.17
CA TYR A 7 4.94 5.51 -21.16
C TYR A 7 4.98 4.07 -21.67
N LYS A 8 4.70 3.81 -22.96
CA LYS A 8 4.73 2.45 -23.53
C LYS A 8 6.12 1.86 -23.50
N TYR A 9 7.14 2.68 -23.76
CA TYR A 9 8.54 2.26 -23.73
C TYR A 9 8.97 1.96 -22.30
N GLU A 10 8.73 2.91 -21.39
CA GLU A 10 9.01 2.77 -19.95
C GLU A 10 8.29 1.56 -19.33
N PHE A 11 7.01 1.37 -19.65
CA PHE A 11 6.21 0.23 -19.20
C PHE A 11 6.79 -1.09 -19.70
N THR A 12 7.21 -1.16 -20.97
CA THR A 12 7.83 -2.37 -21.52
C THR A 12 9.16 -2.67 -20.85
N GLY A 13 10.03 -1.66 -20.72
CA GLY A 13 11.32 -1.81 -20.04
C GLY A 13 11.18 -2.23 -18.57
N LEU A 14 10.17 -1.70 -17.87
CA LEU A 14 9.86 -2.08 -16.50
C LEU A 14 9.48 -3.57 -16.38
N LEU A 15 8.65 -4.09 -17.30
CA LEU A 15 8.27 -5.50 -17.29
C LEU A 15 9.43 -6.42 -17.68
N MET A 16 10.20 -6.05 -18.71
CA MET A 16 11.42 -6.79 -19.10
C MET A 16 12.44 -6.84 -17.97
N HIS A 17 12.55 -5.76 -17.18
CA HIS A 17 13.43 -5.75 -16.02
C HIS A 17 12.92 -6.69 -14.92
N ALA A 18 11.61 -6.72 -14.66
CA ALA A 18 11.04 -7.65 -13.69
C ALA A 18 11.26 -9.12 -14.11
N GLU A 19 11.06 -9.42 -15.39
CA GLU A 19 11.33 -10.73 -16.00
C GLU A 19 12.81 -11.10 -15.85
N HIS A 20 13.73 -10.22 -16.24
CA HIS A 20 15.17 -10.44 -16.12
C HIS A 20 15.60 -10.78 -14.69
N LEU A 21 15.06 -10.08 -13.68
CA LEU A 21 15.37 -10.36 -12.28
C LEU A 21 14.89 -11.76 -11.86
N GLU A 22 13.68 -12.16 -12.25
CA GLU A 22 13.16 -13.50 -11.97
C GLU A 22 13.98 -14.59 -12.68
N GLU A 23 14.33 -14.40 -13.95
CA GLU A 23 15.14 -15.37 -14.71
C GLU A 23 16.58 -15.49 -14.19
N THR A 24 17.21 -14.36 -13.82
CA THR A 24 18.63 -14.33 -13.46
C THR A 24 18.87 -14.70 -12.00
N TYR A 25 17.99 -14.26 -11.10
CA TYR A 25 18.18 -14.42 -9.65
C TYR A 25 17.14 -15.32 -8.99
N GLY A 26 16.19 -15.89 -9.77
CA GLY A 26 15.13 -16.76 -9.27
C GLY A 26 13.99 -16.04 -8.57
N VAL A 27 14.04 -14.70 -8.48
CA VAL A 27 12.99 -13.88 -7.85
C VAL A 27 12.90 -12.50 -8.51
N GLY A 28 11.68 -12.13 -8.91
CA GLY A 28 11.37 -10.80 -9.43
C GLY A 28 11.28 -9.72 -8.34
N PRO A 29 10.91 -8.49 -8.71
CA PRO A 29 10.77 -7.40 -7.74
C PRO A 29 9.65 -7.65 -6.74
N HIS A 30 9.89 -7.30 -5.47
CA HIS A 30 8.88 -7.38 -4.42
C HIS A 30 7.76 -6.35 -4.62
N THR A 31 8.12 -5.15 -5.07
CA THR A 31 7.17 -4.08 -5.40
C THR A 31 7.57 -3.36 -6.67
N ILE A 32 6.57 -2.80 -7.35
CA ILE A 32 6.73 -1.80 -8.41
C ILE A 32 6.02 -0.53 -7.98
N SER A 33 6.73 0.60 -8.06
CA SER A 33 6.17 1.93 -7.87
C SER A 33 5.88 2.56 -9.22
N VAL A 34 4.72 3.22 -9.34
CA VAL A 34 4.29 3.88 -10.58
C VAL A 34 4.12 5.40 -10.40
N PRO A 35 5.12 6.14 -9.88
CA PRO A 35 4.96 7.57 -9.67
C PRO A 35 4.83 8.31 -11.02
N ARG A 36 3.95 9.30 -11.05
CA ARG A 36 3.88 10.32 -12.11
C ARG A 36 4.70 11.55 -11.72
N ILE A 37 5.22 12.26 -12.73
CA ILE A 37 5.82 13.58 -12.52
C ILE A 37 4.79 14.50 -11.86
N ARG A 38 5.25 15.26 -10.88
CA ARG A 38 4.50 16.29 -10.17
C ARG A 38 5.30 17.58 -10.13
N HIS A 39 4.61 18.68 -9.90
CA HIS A 39 5.26 19.96 -9.65
C HIS A 39 6.18 19.83 -8.43
N ALA A 40 7.27 20.57 -8.49
CA ALA A 40 8.21 20.80 -7.39
C ALA A 40 8.73 22.24 -7.56
N ASP A 41 9.54 22.71 -6.61
CA ASP A 41 9.95 24.13 -6.49
C ASP A 41 10.36 24.77 -7.83
N ASP A 42 11.33 24.16 -8.54
CA ASP A 42 11.80 24.60 -9.86
C ASP A 42 11.30 23.75 -11.03
N ILE A 43 10.26 22.93 -10.83
CA ILE A 43 9.77 21.97 -11.84
C ILE A 43 8.30 22.22 -12.16
N ASP A 44 8.07 22.66 -13.40
CA ASP A 44 6.74 22.67 -14.00
C ASP A 44 6.44 21.30 -14.64
N ALA A 45 5.58 20.49 -14.02
CA ALA A 45 5.17 19.20 -14.55
C ALA A 45 4.45 19.29 -15.91
N THR A 46 3.84 20.43 -16.23
CA THR A 46 3.14 20.64 -17.50
C THR A 46 4.08 20.88 -18.68
N SER A 47 5.35 21.20 -18.41
CA SER A 47 6.40 21.33 -19.42
C SER A 47 6.83 19.99 -20.03
N PHE A 48 6.42 18.86 -19.45
CA PHE A 48 6.75 17.52 -19.94
C PHE A 48 5.70 17.01 -20.92
N GLU A 49 6.08 16.85 -22.18
CA GLU A 49 5.18 16.40 -23.26
C GLU A 49 4.65 14.96 -23.08
N ASN A 50 5.35 14.14 -22.30
CA ASN A 50 5.03 12.72 -22.11
C ASN A 50 4.16 12.43 -20.87
N GLY A 51 3.55 13.46 -20.27
CA GLY A 51 2.61 13.31 -19.17
C GLY A 51 1.48 12.31 -19.48
N ILE A 52 1.02 11.59 -18.46
CA ILE A 52 -0.07 10.61 -18.61
C ILE A 52 -1.30 11.01 -17.79
N ASP A 53 -2.46 10.89 -18.42
CA ASP A 53 -3.76 11.09 -17.78
C ASP A 53 -4.14 9.92 -16.84
N ASP A 54 -5.23 10.11 -16.10
CA ASP A 54 -5.70 9.14 -15.10
C ASP A 54 -6.22 7.84 -15.74
N ASP A 55 -6.73 7.87 -16.97
CA ASP A 55 -7.15 6.68 -17.71
C ASP A 55 -5.96 5.82 -18.14
N THR A 56 -4.93 6.46 -18.70
CA THR A 56 -3.68 5.81 -19.09
C THR A 56 -2.97 5.25 -17.85
N PHE A 57 -2.93 6.02 -16.76
CA PHE A 57 -2.37 5.56 -15.50
C PHE A 57 -3.10 4.34 -14.93
N ALA A 58 -4.44 4.37 -14.89
CA ALA A 58 -5.26 3.24 -14.46
C ALA A 58 -5.04 1.99 -15.34
N LYS A 59 -4.90 2.18 -16.66
CA LYS A 59 -4.56 1.09 -17.59
C LYS A 59 -3.18 0.49 -17.29
N ILE A 60 -2.17 1.32 -17.04
CA ILE A 60 -0.82 0.85 -16.67
C ILE A 60 -0.90 0.00 -15.40
N VAL A 61 -1.57 0.48 -14.35
CA VAL A 61 -1.77 -0.27 -13.10
C VAL A 61 -2.40 -1.64 -13.36
N ALA A 62 -3.51 -1.68 -14.12
CA ALA A 62 -4.17 -2.93 -14.45
C ALA A 62 -3.25 -3.89 -15.23
N CYS A 63 -2.51 -3.38 -16.21
CA CYS A 63 -1.59 -4.19 -17.01
C CYS A 63 -0.42 -4.74 -16.18
N ILE A 64 0.17 -3.95 -15.26
CA ILE A 64 1.21 -4.44 -14.35
C ILE A 64 0.66 -5.54 -13.45
N ARG A 65 -0.53 -5.35 -12.87
CA ARG A 65 -1.18 -6.38 -12.02
C ARG A 65 -1.40 -7.69 -12.76
N LEU A 66 -1.74 -7.63 -14.05
CA LEU A 66 -1.88 -8.84 -14.88
C LEU A 66 -0.55 -9.47 -15.25
N ALA A 67 0.48 -8.67 -15.56
CA ALA A 67 1.78 -9.15 -16.01
C ALA A 67 2.62 -9.77 -14.88
N VAL A 68 2.62 -9.15 -13.69
CA VAL A 68 3.43 -9.57 -12.53
C VAL A 68 2.54 -9.69 -11.28
N PRO A 69 1.65 -10.71 -11.23
CA PRO A 69 0.54 -10.76 -10.29
C PRO A 69 0.94 -10.91 -8.82
N TYR A 70 2.16 -11.34 -8.53
CA TYR A 70 2.67 -11.50 -7.17
C TYR A 70 3.48 -10.30 -6.68
N THR A 71 3.88 -9.41 -7.59
CA THR A 71 4.57 -8.16 -7.23
C THR A 71 3.57 -7.18 -6.63
N GLY A 72 3.94 -6.60 -5.50
CA GLY A 72 3.17 -5.53 -4.87
C GLY A 72 3.21 -4.25 -5.71
N MET A 73 2.24 -3.38 -5.56
CA MET A 73 2.23 -2.10 -6.26
C MET A 73 1.95 -0.95 -5.29
N ILE A 74 2.79 0.07 -5.37
CA ILE A 74 2.77 1.21 -4.47
C ILE A 74 2.16 2.42 -5.19
N ILE A 75 1.15 3.03 -4.57
CA ILE A 75 0.70 4.38 -4.91
C ILE A 75 1.03 5.35 -3.78
N SER A 76 1.47 6.55 -4.14
CA SER A 76 1.87 7.58 -3.18
C SER A 76 0.87 8.73 -3.12
N THR A 77 1.07 9.65 -2.17
CA THR A 77 0.31 10.91 -2.07
C THR A 77 0.61 11.92 -3.18
N ARG A 78 1.44 11.54 -4.18
CA ARG A 78 1.48 12.21 -5.49
C ARG A 78 0.12 12.18 -6.18
N GLU A 79 -0.72 11.21 -5.85
CA GLU A 79 -2.01 11.01 -6.49
C GLU A 79 -3.15 11.58 -5.64
N SER A 80 -4.12 12.21 -6.30
CA SER A 80 -5.35 12.70 -5.64
C SER A 80 -6.20 11.54 -5.13
N GLN A 81 -7.13 11.82 -4.22
CA GLN A 81 -8.11 10.81 -3.77
C GLN A 81 -8.84 10.16 -4.95
N ALA A 82 -9.37 10.95 -5.90
CA ALA A 82 -10.10 10.42 -7.06
C ALA A 82 -9.25 9.47 -7.92
N CYS A 83 -7.98 9.82 -8.16
CA CYS A 83 -7.06 8.93 -8.87
C CYS A 83 -6.78 7.65 -8.07
N ARG A 84 -6.58 7.76 -6.75
CA ARG A 84 -6.35 6.60 -5.86
C ARG A 84 -7.56 5.67 -5.83
N GLU A 85 -8.78 6.20 -5.75
CA GLU A 85 -10.05 5.44 -5.82
C GLU A 85 -10.15 4.63 -7.11
N LYS A 86 -9.70 5.21 -8.23
CA LYS A 86 -9.74 4.57 -9.54
C LYS A 86 -8.79 3.37 -9.64
N VAL A 87 -7.60 3.44 -9.04
CA VAL A 87 -6.56 2.42 -9.22
C VAL A 87 -6.48 1.38 -8.11
N LEU A 88 -7.03 1.67 -6.92
CA LEU A 88 -7.15 0.71 -5.82
C LEU A 88 -7.78 -0.63 -6.27
N PRO A 89 -8.94 -0.66 -6.94
CA PRO A 89 -9.53 -1.91 -7.39
C PRO A 89 -8.77 -2.59 -8.54
N LEU A 90 -7.82 -1.91 -9.18
CA LEU A 90 -7.11 -2.40 -10.37
C LEU A 90 -5.81 -3.13 -10.03
N GLY A 91 -5.31 -3.03 -8.81
CA GLY A 91 -4.16 -3.82 -8.37
C GLY A 91 -3.16 -3.12 -7.47
N VAL A 92 -3.42 -1.91 -6.99
CA VAL A 92 -2.59 -1.32 -5.91
C VAL A 92 -2.68 -2.19 -4.66
N SER A 93 -1.53 -2.46 -4.02
CA SER A 93 -1.47 -3.26 -2.80
C SER A 93 -0.81 -2.55 -1.61
N GLN A 94 -0.16 -1.41 -1.87
CA GLN A 94 0.47 -0.58 -0.85
C GLN A 94 0.20 0.88 -1.16
N ILE A 95 -0.03 1.66 -0.10
CA ILE A 95 -0.47 3.04 -0.23
C ILE A 95 0.07 3.89 0.91
N SER A 96 0.55 5.09 0.60
CA SER A 96 0.97 6.04 1.63
C SER A 96 -0.20 6.88 2.15
N GLY A 97 -0.16 7.27 3.42
CA GLY A 97 -1.14 8.16 4.07
C GLY A 97 -0.45 9.05 5.09
N GLY A 98 -0.96 10.28 5.29
CA GLY A 98 -0.34 11.26 6.19
C GLY A 98 1.11 11.59 5.83
N SER A 99 1.46 11.63 4.54
CA SER A 99 2.85 11.80 4.11
C SER A 99 3.31 13.26 4.21
N ARG A 100 4.55 13.46 4.67
CA ARG A 100 5.29 14.73 4.61
C ARG A 100 6.51 14.54 3.72
N THR A 101 6.62 15.36 2.68
CA THR A 101 7.66 15.24 1.64
C THR A 101 8.81 16.22 1.84
N SER A 102 8.72 17.04 2.88
CA SER A 102 9.74 17.97 3.35
C SER A 102 10.66 17.36 4.41
N VAL A 103 11.88 17.88 4.50
CA VAL A 103 12.85 17.54 5.53
C VAL A 103 12.36 18.08 6.88
N GLY A 104 12.10 17.18 7.84
CA GLY A 104 11.59 17.56 9.17
C GLY A 104 10.08 17.81 9.26
N GLY A 105 9.33 17.69 8.14
CA GLY A 105 7.91 18.08 8.05
C GLY A 105 6.91 17.32 8.93
N TYR A 106 7.34 16.27 9.64
CA TYR A 106 6.52 15.57 10.65
C TYR A 106 6.59 16.22 12.04
N ASP A 107 7.63 16.99 12.32
CA ASP A 107 7.88 17.64 13.63
C ASP A 107 7.36 19.08 13.64
N HIS A 108 7.69 19.85 12.60
CA HIS A 108 7.28 21.25 12.45
C HIS A 108 6.77 21.49 11.02
N GLU A 109 5.80 22.41 10.90
CA GLU A 109 5.39 22.92 9.60
C GLU A 109 6.53 23.76 9.00
N GLU A 110 6.81 23.56 7.71
CA GLU A 110 7.80 24.38 7.02
C GLU A 110 7.32 25.83 6.91
N LEU A 111 8.24 26.75 7.15
CA LEU A 111 8.03 28.16 6.84
C LEU A 111 8.01 28.34 5.31
N GLU A 112 7.17 29.23 4.80
CA GLU A 112 6.98 29.42 3.35
C GLU A 112 8.27 29.73 2.58
N ASP A 113 9.27 30.31 3.25
CA ASP A 113 10.58 30.69 2.68
C ASP A 113 11.58 29.52 2.59
N HIS A 114 11.23 28.34 3.12
CA HIS A 114 12.08 27.15 3.15
C HIS A 114 11.28 25.91 2.70
N LYS A 115 10.93 25.86 1.41
CA LYS A 115 10.26 24.69 0.82
C LYS A 115 11.29 23.62 0.47
N SER A 116 11.41 22.59 1.30
CA SER A 116 12.29 21.44 1.01
C SER A 116 11.53 20.23 0.44
N GLU A 117 10.25 20.41 0.13
CA GLU A 117 9.36 19.39 -0.39
C GLU A 117 9.89 18.80 -1.70
N GLN A 118 10.07 17.48 -1.74
CA GLN A 118 10.53 16.80 -2.97
C GLN A 118 9.51 16.92 -4.13
N PHE A 119 8.23 17.04 -3.80
CA PHE A 119 7.12 17.18 -4.74
C PHE A 119 5.86 17.66 -4.03
N ASP A 120 4.94 18.23 -4.80
CA ASP A 120 3.61 18.64 -4.32
C ASP A 120 2.75 17.44 -3.92
N VAL A 121 2.38 17.40 -2.64
CA VAL A 121 1.47 16.40 -2.10
C VAL A 121 0.03 16.71 -2.53
N SER A 122 -0.57 15.81 -3.29
CA SER A 122 -1.96 15.93 -3.77
C SER A 122 -2.99 15.42 -2.75
N ASP A 123 -2.63 14.43 -1.94
CA ASP A 123 -3.50 13.91 -0.88
C ASP A 123 -2.93 14.23 0.50
N LYS A 124 -3.51 15.24 1.15
CA LYS A 124 -3.09 15.81 2.43
C LYS A 124 -3.85 15.24 3.63
N ARG A 125 -4.69 14.23 3.42
CA ARG A 125 -5.46 13.59 4.49
C ARG A 125 -4.53 12.94 5.51
N THR A 126 -4.93 13.03 6.77
CA THR A 126 -4.28 12.36 7.90
C THR A 126 -4.33 10.85 7.75
N LEU A 127 -3.51 10.13 8.52
CA LEU A 127 -3.54 8.68 8.49
C LEU A 127 -4.91 8.12 8.93
N ASP A 128 -5.56 8.74 9.93
CA ASP A 128 -6.89 8.32 10.39
C ASP A 128 -7.95 8.47 9.30
N GLU A 129 -7.95 9.59 8.57
CA GLU A 129 -8.85 9.81 7.45
C GLU A 129 -8.62 8.81 6.31
N ILE A 130 -7.36 8.46 6.01
CA ILE A 130 -7.02 7.45 5.00
C ILE A 130 -7.51 6.07 5.44
N VAL A 131 -7.24 5.67 6.68
CA VAL A 131 -7.67 4.37 7.23
C VAL A 131 -9.20 4.28 7.22
N HIS A 132 -9.89 5.33 7.67
CA HIS A 132 -11.34 5.42 7.64
C HIS A 132 -11.89 5.26 6.22
N TRP A 133 -11.37 6.06 5.27
CA TRP A 133 -11.78 6.05 3.87
C TRP A 133 -11.59 4.68 3.21
N LEU A 134 -10.46 4.00 3.47
CA LEU A 134 -10.23 2.66 2.95
C LEU A 134 -11.26 1.64 3.48
N MET A 135 -11.62 1.74 4.76
CA MET A 135 -12.64 0.87 5.36
C MET A 135 -14.04 1.16 4.81
N ASP A 136 -14.39 2.43 4.58
CA ASP A 136 -15.65 2.83 3.93
C ASP A 136 -15.77 2.26 2.50
N MET A 137 -14.65 2.18 1.77
CA MET A 137 -14.57 1.54 0.46
C MET A 137 -14.61 -0.01 0.53
N GLY A 138 -14.63 -0.60 1.73
CA GLY A 138 -14.64 -2.05 1.94
C GLY A 138 -13.26 -2.71 1.85
N HIS A 139 -12.17 -1.95 1.91
CA HIS A 139 -10.81 -2.49 2.05
C HIS A 139 -10.44 -2.71 3.51
N VAL A 140 -9.46 -3.60 3.75
CA VAL A 140 -8.88 -3.84 5.08
C VAL A 140 -7.49 -3.21 5.13
N PRO A 141 -7.32 -2.05 5.80
CA PRO A 141 -6.00 -1.48 6.03
C PRO A 141 -5.13 -2.45 6.86
N SER A 142 -3.83 -2.46 6.58
CA SER A 142 -2.88 -3.38 7.22
C SER A 142 -1.56 -2.67 7.47
N PHE A 143 -0.99 -2.91 8.64
CA PHE A 143 0.33 -2.44 9.03
C PHE A 143 1.29 -3.63 9.23
N CYS A 144 1.00 -4.75 8.57
CA CYS A 144 1.72 -6.00 8.71
C CYS A 144 3.20 -5.90 8.28
N THR A 145 4.07 -6.40 9.15
CA THR A 145 5.50 -6.59 8.88
C THR A 145 5.95 -8.03 9.15
N ALA A 146 5.00 -8.96 9.23
CA ALA A 146 5.23 -10.35 9.65
C ALA A 146 6.16 -11.12 8.71
N CYS A 147 6.15 -10.84 7.40
CA CYS A 147 7.05 -11.51 6.46
C CYS A 147 8.53 -11.24 6.80
N TYR A 148 8.86 -10.02 7.20
CA TYR A 148 10.22 -9.66 7.62
C TYR A 148 10.66 -10.48 8.84
N ARG A 149 9.81 -10.54 9.88
CA ARG A 149 10.14 -11.22 11.14
C ARG A 149 10.21 -12.75 11.02
N GLU A 150 9.41 -13.33 10.14
CA GLU A 150 9.38 -14.77 9.90
C GLU A 150 10.40 -15.23 8.84
N GLY A 151 11.28 -14.33 8.37
CA GLY A 151 12.30 -14.67 7.36
C GLY A 151 11.71 -15.05 5.99
N ARG A 152 10.50 -14.56 5.69
CA ARG A 152 9.81 -14.73 4.40
C ARG A 152 10.24 -13.60 3.47
N THR A 153 11.45 -13.70 2.96
CA THR A 153 12.04 -12.76 1.99
C THR A 153 12.43 -13.49 0.71
N GLY A 154 12.51 -12.77 -0.42
CA GLY A 154 12.92 -13.34 -1.70
C GLY A 154 12.06 -14.52 -2.17
N ASP A 155 12.71 -15.61 -2.56
CA ASP A 155 12.10 -16.84 -3.05
C ASP A 155 11.14 -17.47 -2.03
N ARG A 156 11.44 -17.40 -0.73
CA ARG A 156 10.59 -17.94 0.35
C ARG A 156 9.24 -17.25 0.42
N PHE A 157 9.22 -15.94 0.20
CA PHE A 157 7.96 -15.19 0.10
C PHE A 157 7.17 -15.62 -1.13
N MET A 158 7.84 -15.75 -2.27
CA MET A 158 7.19 -16.21 -3.51
C MET A 158 6.64 -17.63 -3.40
N MET A 159 7.31 -18.53 -2.68
CA MET A 159 6.79 -19.88 -2.38
C MET A 159 5.49 -19.80 -1.58
N LEU A 160 5.41 -18.95 -0.55
CA LEU A 160 4.18 -18.75 0.22
C LEU A 160 3.04 -18.26 -0.69
N LEU A 161 3.31 -17.28 -1.54
CA LEU A 161 2.33 -16.75 -2.49
C LEU A 161 1.84 -17.82 -3.48
N LYS A 162 2.77 -18.50 -4.15
CA LYS A 162 2.49 -19.52 -5.17
C LYS A 162 1.83 -20.78 -4.58
N SER A 163 1.98 -21.03 -3.27
CA SER A 163 1.30 -22.13 -2.56
C SER A 163 -0.19 -21.89 -2.25
N GLY A 164 -0.69 -20.66 -2.45
CA GLY A 164 -2.06 -20.27 -2.09
C GLY A 164 -2.31 -20.12 -0.58
N GLN A 165 -1.30 -20.34 0.27
CA GLN A 165 -1.42 -20.21 1.72
C GLN A 165 -1.40 -18.75 2.21
N ILE A 166 -1.19 -17.78 1.32
CA ILE A 166 -1.16 -16.35 1.65
C ILE A 166 -2.40 -15.91 2.46
N ILE A 167 -3.58 -16.43 2.14
CA ILE A 167 -4.84 -16.06 2.81
C ILE A 167 -4.83 -16.42 4.31
N ASN A 168 -4.11 -17.47 4.68
CA ASN A 168 -3.97 -17.94 6.06
C ASN A 168 -2.90 -17.15 6.85
N CYS A 169 -2.17 -16.25 6.20
CA CYS A 169 -1.15 -15.40 6.83
C CYS A 169 -1.52 -13.92 6.71
N CYS A 170 -1.68 -13.40 5.49
CA CYS A 170 -1.83 -11.97 5.25
C CYS A 170 -3.17 -11.41 5.75
N HIS A 171 -4.28 -12.12 5.52
CA HIS A 171 -5.59 -11.66 5.99
C HIS A 171 -5.69 -11.59 7.52
N PRO A 172 -5.37 -12.65 8.29
CA PRO A 172 -5.39 -12.55 9.76
C PRO A 172 -4.35 -11.55 10.28
N ASN A 173 -3.17 -11.42 9.65
CA ASN A 173 -2.20 -10.37 9.99
C ASN A 173 -2.75 -8.95 9.74
N ALA A 174 -3.55 -8.75 8.68
CA ALA A 174 -4.20 -7.46 8.42
C ALA A 174 -5.19 -7.12 9.53
N LEU A 175 -6.01 -8.09 9.96
CA LEU A 175 -6.99 -7.88 11.04
C LEU A 175 -6.34 -7.51 12.37
N ILE A 176 -5.29 -8.24 12.79
CA ILE A 176 -4.63 -7.98 14.07
C ILE A 176 -3.86 -6.64 14.04
N THR A 177 -3.19 -6.29 12.94
CA THR A 177 -2.48 -5.01 12.86
C THR A 177 -3.42 -3.82 12.70
N LEU A 178 -4.56 -4.00 12.03
CA LEU A 178 -5.64 -3.03 12.06
C LEU A 178 -6.13 -2.83 13.49
N LYS A 179 -6.39 -3.91 14.23
CA LYS A 179 -6.83 -3.84 15.63
C LYS A 179 -5.87 -3.04 16.50
N GLU A 180 -4.56 -3.24 16.35
CA GLU A 180 -3.55 -2.45 17.06
C GLU A 180 -3.68 -0.96 16.72
N TYR A 181 -3.77 -0.62 15.44
CA TYR A 181 -3.98 0.76 15.01
C TYR A 181 -5.25 1.38 15.62
N LEU A 182 -6.36 0.63 15.62
CA LEU A 182 -7.64 1.10 16.16
C LEU A 182 -7.58 1.36 17.68
N MET A 183 -6.76 0.61 18.40
CA MET A 183 -6.60 0.75 19.85
C MET A 183 -5.63 1.87 20.22
N ASP A 184 -4.59 2.09 19.42
CA ASP A 184 -3.46 2.94 19.78
C ASP A 184 -3.57 4.36 19.19
N TYR A 185 -4.21 4.52 18.03
CA TYR A 185 -4.11 5.76 17.24
C TYR A 185 -5.43 6.27 16.67
N ALA A 186 -6.42 5.40 16.45
CA ALA A 186 -7.61 5.78 15.72
C ALA A 186 -8.55 6.72 16.49
N SER A 187 -9.26 7.57 15.77
CA SER A 187 -10.40 8.31 16.33
C SER A 187 -11.54 7.35 16.71
N GLU A 188 -12.45 7.77 17.59
CA GLU A 188 -13.60 6.94 18.01
C GLU A 188 -14.46 6.48 16.81
N LYS A 189 -14.66 7.36 15.83
CA LYS A 189 -15.42 7.05 14.61
C LYS A 189 -14.72 5.97 13.79
N THR A 190 -13.42 6.10 13.57
CA THR A 190 -12.61 5.14 12.82
C THR A 190 -12.52 3.80 13.54
N ARG A 191 -12.36 3.84 14.87
CA ARG A 191 -12.42 2.65 15.72
C ARG A 191 -13.74 1.90 15.58
N ALA A 192 -14.88 2.58 15.72
CA ALA A 192 -16.18 1.93 15.60
C ALA A 192 -16.38 1.23 14.25
N LEU A 193 -16.01 1.89 13.15
CA LEU A 193 -16.06 1.30 11.80
C LEU A 193 -15.13 0.08 11.67
N GLY A 194 -13.90 0.21 12.17
CA GLY A 194 -12.90 -0.84 12.07
C GLY A 194 -13.22 -2.09 12.89
N GLU A 195 -13.83 -1.95 14.07
CA GLU A 195 -14.27 -3.11 14.88
C GLU A 195 -15.33 -3.92 14.13
N MET A 196 -16.35 -3.26 13.56
CA MET A 196 -17.37 -3.92 12.74
C MET A 196 -16.77 -4.61 11.50
N LEU A 197 -15.79 -3.97 10.86
CA LEU A 197 -15.10 -4.55 9.72
C LEU A 197 -14.29 -5.79 10.13
N ILE A 198 -13.56 -5.74 11.25
CA ILE A 198 -12.76 -6.87 11.74
C ILE A 198 -13.65 -8.08 12.01
N GLU A 199 -14.78 -7.89 12.70
CA GLU A 199 -15.74 -8.98 12.98
C GLU A 199 -16.23 -9.64 11.69
N LYS A 200 -16.64 -8.83 10.70
CA LYS A 200 -17.10 -9.32 9.40
C LYS A 200 -15.98 -10.04 8.63
N GLU A 201 -14.77 -9.52 8.63
CA GLU A 201 -13.65 -10.05 7.85
C GLU A 201 -13.00 -11.27 8.49
N LEU A 202 -13.10 -11.42 9.82
CA LEU A 202 -12.68 -12.63 10.54
C LEU A 202 -13.46 -13.86 10.08
N GLU A 203 -14.74 -13.70 9.74
CA GLU A 203 -15.58 -14.77 9.20
C GLU A 203 -15.08 -15.30 7.85
N LYS A 204 -14.29 -14.52 7.09
CA LYS A 204 -13.69 -14.96 5.83
C LYS A 204 -12.44 -15.82 6.02
N VAL A 205 -11.91 -15.94 7.24
CA VAL A 205 -10.80 -16.85 7.54
C VAL A 205 -11.35 -18.28 7.61
N THR A 206 -11.18 -19.04 6.53
CA THR A 206 -11.80 -20.37 6.39
C THR A 206 -11.06 -21.47 7.17
N ASN A 207 -9.77 -21.30 7.47
CA ASN A 207 -9.02 -22.26 8.27
C ASN A 207 -9.39 -22.12 9.76
N PRO A 208 -10.02 -23.13 10.39
CA PRO A 208 -10.53 -23.00 11.76
C PRO A 208 -9.46 -22.72 12.81
N ARG A 209 -8.25 -23.29 12.64
CA ARG A 209 -7.14 -23.06 13.57
C ARG A 209 -6.63 -21.63 13.47
N VAL A 210 -6.49 -21.13 12.25
CA VAL A 210 -6.06 -19.75 11.99
C VAL A 210 -7.11 -18.76 12.49
N LYS A 211 -8.40 -19.01 12.23
CA LYS A 211 -9.51 -18.18 12.71
C LYS A 211 -9.56 -18.12 14.23
N ALA A 212 -9.47 -19.26 14.92
CA ALA A 212 -9.44 -19.31 16.38
C ALA A 212 -8.26 -18.52 16.93
N ARG A 213 -7.05 -18.74 16.38
CA ARG A 213 -5.85 -18.01 16.78
C ARG A 213 -5.95 -16.50 16.52
N ALA A 214 -6.59 -16.10 15.42
CA ALA A 214 -6.80 -14.70 15.10
C ALA A 214 -7.76 -14.06 16.13
N GLY A 215 -8.84 -14.76 16.49
CA GLY A 215 -9.74 -14.34 17.57
C GLY A 215 -9.02 -14.16 18.91
N GLU A 216 -8.22 -15.14 19.33
CA GLU A 216 -7.40 -15.06 20.55
C GLU A 216 -6.48 -13.82 20.54
N ASN A 217 -5.78 -13.59 19.43
CA ASN A 217 -4.87 -12.46 19.28
C ASN A 217 -5.64 -11.12 19.32
N LEU A 218 -6.80 -11.02 18.67
CA LEU A 218 -7.65 -9.82 18.68
C LEU A 218 -8.13 -9.47 20.09
N THR A 219 -8.52 -10.48 20.88
CA THR A 219 -8.85 -10.31 22.31
C THR A 219 -7.63 -9.83 23.08
N ALA A 220 -6.49 -10.50 22.93
CA ALA A 220 -5.26 -10.14 23.63
C ALA A 220 -4.74 -8.73 23.29
N ILE A 221 -4.96 -8.25 22.06
CA ILE A 221 -4.65 -6.86 21.66
C ILE A 221 -5.53 -5.87 22.40
N SER A 222 -6.81 -6.20 22.58
CA SER A 222 -7.75 -5.37 23.36
C SER A 222 -7.32 -5.28 24.83
N GLU A 223 -6.60 -6.28 25.33
CA GLU A 223 -6.00 -6.34 26.68
C GLU A 223 -4.60 -5.71 26.76
N GLY A 224 -4.09 -5.12 25.67
CA GLY A 224 -2.82 -4.39 25.65
C GLY A 224 -1.61 -5.16 25.12
N LYS A 225 -1.74 -6.42 24.66
CA LYS A 225 -0.64 -7.13 24.00
C LYS A 225 -0.45 -6.63 22.55
N ARG A 226 0.76 -6.72 22.02
CA ARG A 226 1.10 -6.21 20.68
C ARG A 226 2.03 -7.17 19.93
N ASP A 227 2.19 -6.93 18.63
CA ASP A 227 3.11 -7.56 17.69
C ASP A 227 2.89 -9.08 17.50
N PHE A 228 1.61 -9.49 17.47
CA PHE A 228 1.23 -10.84 17.04
C PHE A 228 1.43 -11.02 15.54
N ARG A 229 1.61 -12.27 15.10
CA ARG A 229 1.84 -12.61 13.70
C ARG A 229 1.48 -14.05 13.34
N PHE A 230 1.23 -14.24 12.06
CA PHE A 230 1.01 -15.50 11.33
C PHE A 230 1.99 -15.66 10.19
#